data_AF-A0A3D4P5Q1-F1
#
_entry.id   AF-A0A3D4P5Q1-F1
#
_cell.length_a   1.000
_cell.length_b   1.000
_cell.length_c   1.000
_cell.angle_alpha   90.00
_cell.angle_beta   90.00
_cell.angle_gamma   90.00
#
_symmetry.space_group_name_H-M   'P 1'
#
loop_
_entity.id
_entity.type
_entity.pdbx_description
1 polymer ?
#
loop_
_entity_poly.entity_id
_entity_poly.type
_entity_poly.pdbx_seq_one_letter_code
_entity_poly.pdbx_strand_id
1 'polypeptide(L)'
;IDKEKIIVLDEVEKICAKFGMDPYSSISEGTLIITCKKNKVGLLLKKLAGKNIPASVVGEVIREDEGIILLEEGKERPLEHPRVDPFWPAFARALAEATQERSGGDRSQEGGSR
;
A
#
# COMPACT_ATOMS: atom_id res chain seq x y z
N ILE A 1 -5.87 7.50 13.90
CA ILE A 1 -4.96 7.45 12.73
C ILE A 1 -5.59 8.31 11.64
N ASP A 2 -4.88 9.29 11.12
CA ASP A 2 -5.29 10.19 10.04
C ASP A 2 -4.77 9.61 8.73
N LYS A 3 -5.69 9.14 7.88
CA LYS A 3 -5.37 8.38 6.67
C LYS A 3 -4.58 9.23 5.68
N GLU A 4 -4.96 10.49 5.54
CA GLU A 4 -4.37 11.46 4.61
C GLU A 4 -2.94 11.86 4.98
N LYS A 5 -2.51 11.58 6.23
CA LYS A 5 -1.12 11.78 6.67
C LYS A 5 -0.22 10.58 6.43
N ILE A 6 -0.76 9.41 6.08
CA ILE A 6 0.04 8.24 5.77
C ILE A 6 0.75 8.49 4.43
N ILE A 7 2.07 8.35 4.41
CA ILE A 7 2.85 8.53 3.19
C ILE A 7 2.60 7.32 2.28
N VAL A 8 1.97 7.58 1.13
CA VAL A 8 1.87 6.62 0.04
C VAL A 8 2.68 7.20 -1.12
N LEU A 9 3.57 6.39 -1.69
CA LEU A 9 4.38 6.82 -2.83
C LEU A 9 3.53 6.78 -4.10
N ASP A 10 3.72 7.74 -5.00
CA ASP A 10 3.02 7.81 -6.29
C ASP A 10 3.10 6.49 -7.07
N GLU A 11 4.24 5.81 -7.06
CA GLU A 11 4.42 4.52 -7.72
C GLU A 11 3.54 3.44 -7.09
N VAL A 12 3.43 3.43 -5.76
CA VAL A 12 2.57 2.50 -5.02
C VAL A 12 1.11 2.75 -5.36
N GLU A 13 0.65 4.00 -5.38
CA GLU A 13 -0.72 4.34 -5.79
C GLU A 13 -1.02 3.86 -7.21
N LYS A 14 -0.13 4.15 -8.16
CA LYS A 14 -0.30 3.76 -9.58
C LYS A 14 -0.33 2.25 -9.75
N ILE A 15 0.54 1.51 -9.06
CA ILE A 15 0.56 0.05 -9.10
C ILE A 15 -0.71 -0.52 -8.47
N CYS A 16 -1.11 -0.03 -7.30
CA CYS A 16 -2.32 -0.50 -6.62
C CYS A 16 -3.57 -0.23 -7.47
N ALA A 17 -3.70 0.97 -8.04
CA ALA A 17 -4.78 1.30 -8.96
C ALA A 17 -4.80 0.40 -10.19
N LYS A 18 -3.63 0.13 -10.80
CA LYS A 18 -3.51 -0.75 -11.97
C LYS A 18 -4.02 -2.18 -11.69
N PHE A 19 -3.73 -2.72 -10.51
CA PHE A 19 -4.07 -4.09 -10.16
C PHE A 19 -5.33 -4.25 -9.30
N GLY A 20 -6.03 -3.15 -9.00
CA GLY A 20 -7.22 -3.14 -8.15
C GLY A 20 -6.92 -3.55 -6.71
N MET A 21 -5.80 -3.08 -6.16
CA MET A 21 -5.40 -3.30 -4.77
C MET A 21 -5.60 -2.02 -3.96
N ASP A 22 -5.83 -2.19 -2.66
CA ASP A 22 -5.81 -1.09 -1.69
C ASP A 22 -4.41 -1.03 -1.03
N PRO A 23 -3.68 0.09 -1.15
CA PRO A 23 -2.32 0.21 -0.60
C PRO A 23 -2.28 0.12 0.93
N TYR A 24 -3.41 0.31 1.63
CA TYR A 24 -3.48 0.26 3.09
C TYR A 24 -3.77 -1.14 3.64
N SER A 25 -4.12 -2.10 2.78
CA SER A 25 -4.40 -3.49 3.16
C SER A 25 -3.49 -4.52 2.48
N SER A 26 -2.72 -4.11 1.47
CA SER A 26 -1.65 -4.91 0.88
C SER A 26 -0.47 -5.06 1.84
N ILE A 27 0.23 -6.19 1.76
CA ILE A 27 1.54 -6.31 2.42
C ILE A 27 2.48 -5.20 1.97
N SER A 28 3.35 -4.80 2.90
CA SER A 28 4.41 -3.84 2.69
C SER A 28 5.74 -4.46 3.09
N GLU A 29 6.80 -4.14 2.35
CA GLU A 29 8.17 -4.41 2.75
C GLU A 29 8.88 -3.08 3.07
N GLY A 30 9.59 -3.01 4.19
CA GLY A 30 10.39 -1.85 4.56
C GLY A 30 9.65 -0.70 5.27
N THR A 31 8.39 -0.87 5.66
CA THR A 31 7.64 0.12 6.46
C THR A 31 7.82 -0.13 7.96
N LEU A 32 7.94 0.95 8.75
CA LEU A 32 8.03 0.89 10.21
C LEU A 32 7.00 1.81 10.86
N ILE A 33 6.25 1.27 11.82
CA ILE A 33 5.37 2.04 12.71
C ILE A 33 6.12 2.34 14.01
N ILE A 34 6.11 3.61 14.45
CA ILE A 34 6.84 4.05 15.65
C ILE A 34 5.90 4.83 16.58
N THR A 35 5.85 4.43 17.85
CA THR A 35 5.26 5.22 18.93
C THR A 35 6.35 5.93 19.73
N CYS A 36 6.17 7.21 20.05
CA CYS A 36 7.11 7.94 20.91
C CYS A 36 6.41 8.97 21.80
N LYS A 37 7.10 9.47 22.83
CA LYS A 37 6.58 10.57 23.66
C LYS A 37 6.37 11.82 22.81
N LYS A 38 5.27 12.56 23.03
CA LYS A 38 4.89 13.78 22.27
C LYS A 38 6.05 14.78 22.12
N ASN A 39 6.83 15.00 23.19
CA ASN A 39 7.98 15.91 23.18
C ASN A 39 9.23 15.39 22.42
N LYS A 40 9.22 14.15 21.91
CA LYS A 40 10.29 13.55 21.12
C LYS A 40 9.99 13.49 19.62
N VAL A 41 8.75 13.77 19.21
CA VAL A 41 8.31 13.72 17.80
C VAL A 41 9.25 14.51 16.87
N GLY A 42 9.51 15.78 17.18
CA GLY A 42 10.37 16.62 16.33
C GLY A 42 11.81 16.09 16.22
N LEU A 43 12.37 15.55 17.31
CA LEU A 43 13.71 14.93 17.29
C LEU A 43 13.73 13.67 16.42
N LEU A 44 12.69 12.82 16.53
CA LEU A 44 12.55 11.60 15.75
C LEU A 44 12.46 11.91 14.25
N LEU A 45 11.56 12.81 13.86
CA LEU A 45 11.40 13.23 12.46
C LEU A 45 12.71 13.79 11.90
N LYS A 46 13.41 14.65 12.65
CA LYS A 46 14.71 15.20 12.24
C LYS A 46 15.75 14.10 12.01
N LYS A 47 15.82 13.10 12.89
CA LYS A 47 16.78 11.99 12.76
C LYS A 47 16.49 11.08 11.56
N LEU A 48 15.21 10.80 11.28
CA LEU A 48 14.80 10.00 10.12
C LEU A 48 15.05 10.76 8.81
N ALA A 49 14.69 12.04 8.76
CA ALA A 49 14.98 12.91 7.62
C ALA A 49 16.49 12.99 7.34
N GLY A 50 17.34 13.09 8.38
CA GLY A 50 18.80 13.08 8.23
C GLY A 50 19.38 11.77 7.67
N LYS A 51 18.57 10.71 7.56
CA LYS A 51 18.91 9.43 6.92
C LYS A 51 18.17 9.22 5.59
N ASN A 52 17.49 10.25 5.07
CA ASN A 52 16.60 10.17 3.91
C ASN A 52 15.47 9.14 4.08
N ILE A 53 14.99 8.96 5.31
CA ILE A 53 13.84 8.10 5.61
C ILE A 53 12.61 9.00 5.75
N PRO A 54 11.63 8.92 4.83
CA PRO A 54 10.41 9.70 4.92
C PRO A 54 9.58 9.19 6.12
N ALA A 55 9.03 10.13 6.88
CA ALA A 55 8.23 9.82 8.06
C ALA A 55 7.20 10.92 8.30
N SER A 56 6.00 10.53 8.72
CA SER A 56 4.91 11.42 9.07
C SER A 56 4.31 11.04 10.42
N VAL A 57 3.70 12.01 11.10
CA VAL A 57 2.91 11.76 12.31
C VAL A 57 1.48 11.48 11.86
N VAL A 58 1.07 10.22 11.98
CA VAL A 58 -0.24 9.75 11.48
C VAL A 58 -1.30 9.66 12.58
N GLY A 59 -0.97 9.97 13.84
CA GLY A 59 -1.94 9.91 14.93
C GLY A 59 -1.29 9.92 16.30
N GLU A 60 -2.09 9.60 17.30
CA GLU A 60 -1.68 9.50 18.70
C GLU A 60 -2.16 8.19 19.33
N VAL A 61 -1.48 7.77 20.40
CA VAL A 61 -1.91 6.64 21.22
C VAL A 61 -2.96 7.15 22.20
N ILE A 62 -4.16 6.59 22.11
CA ILE A 62 -5.30 6.88 22.98
C ILE A 62 -5.50 5.75 24.00
N ARG A 63 -6.58 5.80 24.79
CA ARG A 63 -6.85 4.72 25.75
C ARG A 63 -7.24 3.45 25.00
N GLU A 64 -6.89 2.29 25.58
CA GLU A 64 -7.15 0.99 24.97
C GLU A 64 -8.65 0.71 24.75
N ASP A 65 -9.52 1.18 25.64
CA ASP A 65 -10.97 1.00 25.56
C ASP A 65 -11.63 1.78 24.42
N GLU A 66 -10.92 2.74 23.81
CA GLU A 66 -11.37 3.47 22.63
C GLU A 66 -11.04 2.75 21.32
N GLY A 67 -10.18 1.72 21.38
CA GLY A 67 -9.76 0.94 20.22
C GLY A 67 -8.85 1.71 19.25
N ILE A 68 -8.87 1.31 17.98
CA ILE A 68 -8.12 1.97 16.91
C ILE A 68 -9.10 2.71 16.00
N ILE A 69 -9.01 4.03 15.98
CA ILE A 69 -9.88 4.90 15.18
C ILE A 69 -9.11 5.36 13.94
N LEU A 70 -9.73 5.22 12.77
CA LEU A 70 -9.29 5.81 11.51
C LEU A 70 -10.13 7.05 11.21
N LEU A 71 -9.46 8.16 10.93
CA LEU A 71 -10.01 9.38 10.35
C LEU A 71 -9.72 9.36 8.85
N GLU A 72 -10.78 9.47 8.06
CA GLU A 72 -10.73 9.46 6.59
C GLU A 72 -11.79 10.45 6.08
N GLU A 73 -11.37 11.43 5.28
CA GLU A 73 -12.21 12.51 4.76
C GLU A 73 -13.01 13.25 5.86
N GLY A 74 -12.39 13.41 7.03
CA GLY A 74 -13.03 14.04 8.19
C GLY A 74 -14.06 13.16 8.91
N LYS A 75 -14.20 11.88 8.55
CA LYS A 75 -15.08 10.92 9.21
C LYS A 75 -14.27 9.92 10.02
N GLU A 76 -14.71 9.69 11.25
CA GLU A 76 -14.13 8.67 12.12
C GLU A 76 -14.84 7.34 11.94
N ARG A 77 -14.05 6.26 11.90
CA ARG A 77 -14.54 4.88 11.91
C ARG A 77 -13.55 3.97 12.65
N PRO A 78 -13.99 2.82 13.17
CA PRO A 78 -13.07 1.79 13.63
C PRO A 78 -12.13 1.35 12.49
N LEU A 79 -10.84 1.16 12.81
CA LEU A 79 -9.90 0.52 11.90
C LEU A 79 -10.14 -0.99 11.94
N GLU A 80 -10.55 -1.56 10.82
CA GLU A 80 -10.75 -3.00 10.66
C GLU A 80 -9.49 -3.64 10.08
N HIS A 81 -9.06 -4.75 10.68
CA HIS A 81 -7.93 -5.51 10.17
C HIS A 81 -8.34 -6.26 8.89
N PRO A 82 -7.58 -6.14 7.78
CA PRO A 82 -7.88 -6.86 6.56
C PRO A 82 -7.80 -8.38 6.81
N ARG A 83 -8.78 -9.16 6.34
CA ARG A 83 -8.74 -10.63 6.48
C ARG A 83 -7.92 -11.32 5.40
N VAL A 84 -7.78 -10.67 4.25
CA VAL A 84 -7.08 -11.18 3.07
C VAL A 84 -6.19 -10.07 2.55
N ASP A 85 -4.95 -10.42 2.24
CA ASP A 85 -4.02 -9.54 1.56
C ASP A 85 -4.36 -9.47 0.06
N PRO A 86 -4.68 -8.28 -0.49
CA PRO A 86 -5.03 -8.10 -1.89
C PRO A 86 -3.87 -8.40 -2.86
N PHE A 87 -2.62 -8.47 -2.39
CA PHE A 87 -1.46 -8.78 -3.21
C PHE A 87 -1.57 -10.14 -3.92
N TRP A 88 -1.88 -11.21 -3.19
CA TRP A 88 -1.86 -12.57 -3.75
C TRP A 88 -2.89 -12.77 -4.86
N PRO A 89 -4.17 -12.36 -4.70
CA PRO A 89 -5.14 -12.41 -5.79
C PRO A 89 -4.72 -11.58 -7.00
N ALA A 90 -4.16 -10.38 -6.79
CA ALA A 90 -3.71 -9.51 -7.86
C ALA A 90 -2.55 -10.12 -8.64
N PHE A 91 -1.56 -10.66 -7.94
CA PHE A 91 -0.41 -11.35 -8.52
C PHE A 91 -0.84 -12.57 -9.36
N ALA A 92 -1.75 -13.40 -8.84
CA ALA A 92 -2.25 -14.57 -9.55
C ALA A 92 -2.97 -14.19 -10.86
N ARG A 93 -3.80 -13.14 -10.84
CA ARG A 93 -4.46 -12.62 -12.06
C ARG A 93 -3.45 -12.13 -13.09
N ALA A 94 -2.50 -11.31 -12.66
CA ALA A 94 -1.47 -10.74 -13.54
C ALA A 94 -0.62 -11.82 -14.21
N LEU A 95 -0.26 -12.90 -13.49
CA LEU A 95 0.45 -14.04 -14.06
C LEU A 95 -0.37 -14.78 -15.11
N ALA A 96 -1.66 -15.00 -14.86
CA ALA A 96 -2.55 -15.68 -15.81
C ALA A 96 -2.69 -14.88 -17.12
N GLU A 97 -2.89 -13.56 -17.01
CA GLU A 97 -2.97 -12.64 -18.16
C GLU A 97 -1.68 -12.65 -18.99
N ALA A 98 -0.52 -12.52 -18.33
CA ALA A 98 0.79 -12.55 -18.99
C ALA A 98 1.08 -13.87 -19.73
N THR A 99 0.50 -14.98 -19.25
CA THR A 99 0.65 -16.30 -19.89
C THR A 99 -0.23 -16.42 -21.14
N GLN A 100 -1.43 -15.85 -21.13
CA GLN A 100 -2.35 -15.86 -22.27
C GLN A 100 -1.85 -14.99 -23.43
N GLU A 101 -1.25 -13.82 -23.13
CA GLU A 101 -0.67 -12.95 -24.15
C GLU A 101 0.49 -13.60 -24.90
N ARG A 102 1.30 -14.44 -24.23
CA ARG A 102 2.39 -15.19 -24.86
C ARG A 102 1.90 -16.31 -25.78
N SER A 103 0.77 -16.93 -25.48
CA SER A 103 0.20 -18.01 -26.30
C SER A 103 -0.58 -17.53 -27.52
N GLY A 104 -0.89 -16.24 -27.62
CA GLY A 104 -1.62 -15.64 -28.74
C GLY A 104 -0.75 -15.07 -29.87
N GLY A 105 0.57 -15.07 -29.73
CA GLY A 105 1.51 -14.33 -30.59
C GLY A 105 2.09 -15.05 -31.81
N ASP A 106 1.75 -16.32 -32.07
CA ASP A 106 2.39 -17.10 -33.15
C ASP A 106 1.37 -17.89 -33.99
N ARG A 107 0.58 -17.20 -34.82
CA ARG A 107 -0.27 -17.82 -35.87
C ARG A 107 -0.42 -16.97 -37.14
N SER A 108 0.67 -16.36 -37.60
CA SER A 108 0.68 -15.69 -38.91
C SER A 108 2.03 -15.84 -39.61
N GLN A 109 2.20 -16.97 -40.32
CA GLN A 109 2.74 -17.09 -41.69
C GLN A 109 3.46 -18.44 -41.91
N GLU A 110 2.70 -19.52 -41.97
CA GLU A 110 3.04 -20.66 -42.82
C GLU A 110 1.78 -21.11 -43.54
N GLY A 111 1.70 -20.82 -44.84
CA GLY A 111 0.59 -21.30 -45.67
C GLY A 111 0.43 -20.53 -46.97
N GLY A 112 0.96 -21.07 -48.07
CA GLY A 112 0.36 -20.88 -49.38
C GLY A 112 1.32 -20.53 -50.51
N SER A 113 1.96 -21.56 -51.05
CA SER A 113 2.56 -21.62 -52.39
C SER A 113 1.62 -21.09 -53.49
N ARG A 114 2.11 -20.19 -54.35
CA ARG A 114 2.01 -20.22 -55.82
C ARG A 114 2.81 -19.09 -56.47
#